data_AF-A0A954P8L5-F1
#
_entry.id   AF-A0A954P8L5-F1
#
_cell.length_a   1.000
_cell.length_b   1.000
_cell.length_c   1.000
_cell.angle_alpha   90.00
_cell.angle_beta   90.00
_cell.angle_gamma   90.00
#
_symmetry.space_group_name_H-M   'P 1'
#
loop_
_entity.id
_entity.type
_entity.pdbx_description
1 polymer ?
#
loop_
_entity_poly.entity_id
_entity_poly.type
_entity_poly.pdbx_seq_one_letter_code
_entity_poly.pdbx_strand_id
1 'polypeptide(L)'
;VALLAGWPHDDLASPRLLQWSDLPLPTVLSEPGKTGLDRLLGAVAASVVRQPGQAALIIDAGTATTVDAVSAAGIFLGGAILPGLTMSARALHQQTASLPELDFSKFCLGTLPAIGTNTTEALASGLLHGHAGAIRGLVQTMTAELEATAIEAPQSGLPPLLVLTGGSARLLAPAIPEYLLLPELCLQGLAIAAALLPETDC
;
A
#
# COMPACT_ATOMS: atom_id res chain seq x y z
N VAL A 1 -32.29 -5.12 -0.12
CA VAL A 1 -31.19 -5.08 0.88
C VAL A 1 -31.62 -4.16 2.01
N ALA A 2 -31.98 -4.73 3.17
CA ALA A 2 -32.56 -3.99 4.30
C ALA A 2 -31.62 -2.94 4.92
N LEU A 3 -30.31 -3.00 4.61
CA LEU A 3 -29.28 -2.12 5.17
C LEU A 3 -29.48 -0.63 4.83
N LEU A 4 -30.02 -0.33 3.64
CA LEU A 4 -30.19 1.05 3.17
C LEU A 4 -31.57 1.64 3.45
N ALA A 5 -32.49 0.83 3.99
CA ALA A 5 -33.85 1.27 4.30
C ALA A 5 -33.91 2.27 5.46
N GLY A 6 -32.87 2.29 6.32
CA GLY A 6 -32.67 3.28 7.38
C GLY A 6 -31.48 4.22 7.14
N TRP A 7 -30.97 4.27 5.91
CA TRP A 7 -29.91 5.22 5.58
C TRP A 7 -30.49 6.64 5.64
N PRO A 8 -29.84 7.59 6.32
CA PRO A 8 -30.29 8.97 6.33
C PRO A 8 -30.21 9.53 4.90
N HIS A 9 -31.36 9.63 4.23
CA HIS A 9 -31.44 10.14 2.85
C HIS A 9 -31.49 11.67 2.80
N ASP A 10 -32.02 12.31 3.85
CA ASP A 10 -32.35 13.74 3.82
C ASP A 10 -31.59 14.60 4.87
N ASP A 11 -30.81 13.99 5.77
CA ASP A 11 -30.25 14.66 6.95
C ASP A 11 -28.73 14.44 7.13
N LEU A 12 -28.03 14.17 6.03
CA LEU A 12 -26.57 14.11 6.04
C LEU A 12 -26.01 15.52 5.91
N ALA A 13 -25.24 15.95 6.91
CA ALA A 13 -24.44 17.15 6.81
C ALA A 13 -23.59 17.11 5.53
N SER A 14 -23.39 18.27 4.91
CA SER A 14 -22.56 18.40 3.72
C SER A 14 -21.19 17.75 3.97
N PRO A 15 -20.76 16.81 3.12
CA PRO A 15 -19.51 16.08 3.35
C PRO A 15 -18.34 17.05 3.33
N ARG A 16 -17.50 17.03 4.37
CA ARG A 16 -16.22 17.73 4.37
C ARG A 16 -15.25 16.98 3.46
N LEU A 17 -14.74 17.67 2.44
CA LEU A 17 -13.69 17.14 1.58
C LEU A 17 -12.33 17.28 2.26
N LEU A 18 -11.75 16.15 2.67
CA LEU A 18 -10.39 16.11 3.20
C LEU A 18 -9.36 16.43 2.12
N GLN A 19 -8.45 17.34 2.44
CA GLN A 19 -7.24 17.63 1.68
C GLN A 19 -6.02 17.00 2.38
N TRP A 20 -4.90 16.89 1.66
CA TRP A 20 -3.64 16.42 2.24
C TRP A 20 -3.22 17.23 3.48
N SER A 21 -3.53 18.53 3.51
CA SER A 21 -3.19 19.44 4.61
C SER A 21 -4.09 19.27 5.84
N ASP A 22 -5.23 18.60 5.70
CA ASP A 22 -6.10 18.23 6.83
C ASP A 22 -5.59 16.98 7.56
N LEU A 23 -4.66 16.23 6.96
CA LEU A 23 -4.20 14.97 7.53
C LEU A 23 -3.19 15.20 8.67
N PRO A 24 -3.27 14.42 9.76
CA PRO A 24 -2.36 14.52 10.91
C PRO A 24 -1.02 13.84 10.61
N LEU A 25 -0.42 14.15 9.45
CA LEU A 25 0.78 13.51 8.94
C LEU A 25 1.68 14.54 8.25
N PRO A 26 2.80 14.94 8.86
CA PRO A 26 3.75 15.82 8.19
C PRO A 26 4.39 15.13 6.99
N THR A 27 4.79 15.91 5.99
CA THR A 27 5.41 15.42 4.76
C THR A 27 6.51 16.35 4.27
N VAL A 28 7.53 15.79 3.64
CA VAL A 28 8.66 16.53 3.03
C VAL A 28 8.56 16.59 1.50
N LEU A 29 7.45 16.09 0.94
CA LEU A 29 7.25 16.14 -0.51
C LEU A 29 7.20 17.57 -1.02
N SER A 30 7.83 17.80 -2.18
CA SER A 30 7.81 19.10 -2.86
C SER A 30 6.40 19.48 -3.36
N GLU A 31 5.60 18.48 -3.73
CA GLU A 31 4.24 18.67 -4.24
C GLU A 31 3.23 17.75 -3.50
N PRO A 32 2.95 17.95 -2.20
CA PRO A 32 2.10 17.06 -1.41
C PRO A 32 0.70 16.86 -2.01
N GLY A 33 0.11 17.91 -2.56
CA GLY A 33 -1.23 17.89 -3.16
C GLY A 33 -1.37 17.07 -4.44
N LYS A 34 -0.27 16.60 -5.04
CA LYS A 34 -0.29 15.65 -6.18
C LYS A 34 -0.25 14.20 -5.72
N THR A 35 -0.02 13.95 -4.44
CA THR A 35 0.02 12.59 -3.90
C THR A 35 -1.41 12.08 -3.75
N GLY A 36 -1.64 10.83 -4.15
CA GLY A 36 -2.92 10.15 -3.90
C GLY A 36 -3.28 10.19 -2.42
N LEU A 37 -4.51 10.61 -2.11
CA LEU A 37 -4.97 10.73 -0.72
C LEU A 37 -4.99 9.37 -0.02
N ASP A 38 -5.27 8.30 -0.75
CA ASP A 38 -5.19 6.91 -0.30
C ASP A 38 -3.81 6.53 0.27
N ARG A 39 -2.72 6.93 -0.40
CA ARG A 39 -1.33 6.71 0.08
C ARG A 39 -1.08 7.44 1.40
N LEU A 40 -1.53 8.69 1.50
CA LEU A 40 -1.37 9.49 2.72
C LEU A 40 -2.21 8.94 3.87
N LEU A 41 -3.44 8.48 3.61
CA LEU A 41 -4.29 7.83 4.61
C LEU A 41 -3.69 6.51 5.08
N GLY A 42 -3.14 5.71 4.15
CA GLY A 42 -2.39 4.50 4.51
C GLY A 42 -1.21 4.81 5.45
N ALA A 43 -0.49 5.90 5.16
CA ALA A 43 0.61 6.36 6.00
C ALA A 43 0.15 6.93 7.36
N VAL A 44 -1.02 7.58 7.44
CA VAL A 44 -1.64 7.98 8.73
C VAL A 44 -1.88 6.74 9.60
N ALA A 45 -2.53 5.70 9.05
CA ALA A 45 -2.79 4.48 9.79
C ALA A 45 -1.50 3.76 10.20
N ALA A 46 -0.53 3.64 9.29
CA ALA A 46 0.78 3.06 9.56
C ALA A 46 1.54 3.81 10.68
N SER A 47 1.42 5.14 10.71
CA SER A 47 2.05 5.99 11.74
C SER A 47 1.52 5.73 13.14
N VAL A 48 0.24 5.34 13.25
CA VAL A 48 -0.42 5.02 14.53
C VAL A 48 -0.07 3.62 15.03
N VAL A 49 0.07 2.64 14.13
CA VAL A 49 0.33 1.24 14.53
C VAL A 49 1.81 0.92 14.75
N ARG A 50 2.73 1.70 14.17
CA ARG A 50 4.17 1.52 14.38
C ARG A 50 4.58 1.88 15.81
N GLN A 51 5.65 1.28 16.32
CA GLN A 51 6.21 1.68 17.61
C GLN A 51 6.80 3.11 17.54
N PRO A 52 6.77 3.89 18.65
CA PRO A 52 7.45 5.18 18.68
C PRO A 52 8.93 5.06 18.30
N GLY A 53 9.39 5.90 17.36
CA GLY A 53 10.77 5.85 16.86
C GLY A 53 11.07 4.67 15.92
N GLN A 54 10.05 3.96 15.45
CA GLN A 54 10.17 2.95 14.39
C GLN A 54 9.69 3.55 13.06
N ALA A 55 10.44 3.32 11.97
CA ALA A 55 9.98 3.66 10.62
C ALA A 55 8.92 2.66 10.12
N ALA A 56 8.23 2.98 9.03
CA ALA A 56 7.30 2.05 8.39
C ALA A 56 7.39 2.10 6.88
N LEU A 57 7.24 0.93 6.23
CA LEU A 57 7.06 0.79 4.80
C LEU A 57 5.68 0.18 4.54
N ILE A 58 4.85 0.87 3.77
CA ILE A 58 3.49 0.47 3.42
C ILE A 58 3.49 -0.07 2.01
N ILE A 59 3.19 -1.35 1.86
CA ILE A 59 3.02 -2.04 0.59
C ILE A 59 1.53 -2.15 0.31
N ASP A 60 1.00 -1.29 -0.57
CA ASP A 60 -0.38 -1.43 -1.07
C ASP A 60 -0.35 -2.15 -2.41
N ALA A 61 -0.82 -3.40 -2.44
CA ALA A 61 -0.91 -4.23 -3.62
C ALA A 61 -2.30 -4.16 -4.27
N GLY A 62 -2.70 -2.96 -4.70
CA GLY A 62 -3.96 -2.68 -5.39
C GLY A 62 -3.84 -2.65 -6.92
N THR A 63 -4.60 -1.75 -7.55
CA THR A 63 -4.58 -1.49 -9.00
C THR A 63 -3.18 -1.11 -9.48
N ALA A 64 -2.55 -0.17 -8.78
CA ALA A 64 -1.10 -0.01 -8.75
C ALA A 64 -0.56 -0.69 -7.49
N THR A 65 0.70 -1.08 -7.51
CA THR A 65 1.41 -1.44 -6.29
C THR A 65 2.24 -0.26 -5.83
N THR A 66 2.04 0.23 -4.61
CA THR A 66 2.91 1.26 -4.02
C THR A 66 3.76 0.69 -2.89
N VAL A 67 4.94 1.26 -2.70
CA VAL A 67 5.75 1.05 -1.49
C VAL A 67 6.07 2.43 -0.95
N ASP A 68 5.38 2.82 0.12
CA ASP A 68 5.43 4.14 0.72
C ASP A 68 6.18 4.13 2.05
N ALA A 69 6.94 5.18 2.34
CA ALA A 69 7.80 5.27 3.50
C ALA A 69 7.34 6.36 4.48
N VAL A 70 7.32 5.98 5.76
CA VAL A 70 7.17 6.88 6.90
C VAL A 70 8.42 6.77 7.76
N SER A 71 9.04 7.90 8.06
CA SER A 71 10.25 7.95 8.90
C SER A 71 9.97 7.55 10.35
N ALA A 72 11.04 7.29 11.11
CA ALA A 72 10.94 7.08 12.56
C ALA A 72 10.28 8.26 13.31
N ALA A 73 10.42 9.48 12.78
CA ALA A 73 9.78 10.69 13.29
C ALA A 73 8.29 10.83 12.91
N GLY A 74 7.74 9.91 12.10
CA GLY A 74 6.35 9.97 11.65
C GLY A 74 6.13 10.94 10.49
N ILE A 75 7.16 11.18 9.67
CA ILE A 75 7.07 12.03 8.48
C ILE A 75 6.88 11.15 7.25
N PHE A 76 5.91 11.49 6.40
CA PHE A 76 5.75 10.86 5.10
C PHE A 76 6.86 11.31 4.15
N LEU A 77 7.64 10.34 3.65
CA LEU A 77 8.80 10.60 2.80
C LEU A 77 8.50 10.45 1.31
N GLY A 78 7.36 9.84 0.97
CA GLY A 78 7.04 9.41 -0.39
C GLY A 78 7.23 7.92 -0.58
N GLY A 79 7.51 7.50 -1.81
CA GLY A 79 7.60 6.08 -2.13
C GLY A 79 7.74 5.79 -3.61
N ALA A 80 7.60 4.51 -3.96
CA ALA A 80 7.65 4.01 -5.33
C ALA A 80 6.26 3.54 -5.80
N ILE A 81 6.03 3.59 -7.11
CA ILE A 81 4.81 3.11 -7.76
C ILE A 81 5.20 2.11 -8.85
N LEU A 82 4.60 0.93 -8.80
CA LEU A 82 4.68 -0.15 -9.77
C LEU A 82 3.30 -0.40 -10.39
N PRO A 83 3.20 -0.89 -11.63
CA PRO A 83 1.93 -1.42 -12.12
C PRO A 83 1.50 -2.61 -11.24
N GLY A 84 0.21 -2.68 -10.86
CA GLY A 84 -0.28 -3.81 -10.08
C GLY A 84 -0.27 -5.12 -10.88
N LEU A 85 -0.43 -6.26 -10.20
CA LEU A 85 -0.41 -7.58 -10.82
C LEU A 85 -1.46 -7.74 -11.94
N THR A 86 -2.72 -7.42 -11.64
CA THR A 86 -3.81 -7.51 -12.62
C THR A 86 -3.62 -6.55 -13.78
N MET A 87 -3.13 -5.34 -13.52
CA MET A 87 -2.81 -4.37 -14.57
C MET A 87 -1.71 -4.90 -15.49
N SER A 88 -0.65 -5.45 -14.92
CA SER A 88 0.48 -6.03 -15.67
C SER A 88 0.05 -7.23 -16.53
N ALA A 89 -0.75 -8.14 -15.96
CA ALA A 89 -1.31 -9.27 -16.71
C ALA A 89 -2.19 -8.80 -17.88
N ARG A 90 -3.05 -7.81 -17.64
CA ARG A 90 -3.93 -7.24 -18.66
C ARG A 90 -3.12 -6.57 -19.78
N ALA A 91 -2.07 -5.82 -19.44
CA ALA A 91 -1.19 -5.20 -20.43
C ALA A 91 -0.56 -6.27 -21.35
N LEU A 92 -0.04 -7.35 -20.78
CA LEU A 92 0.52 -8.46 -21.57
C LEU A 92 -0.51 -9.14 -22.47
N HIS A 93 -1.71 -9.39 -21.96
CA HIS A 93 -2.79 -9.96 -22.77
C HIS A 93 -3.21 -9.04 -23.92
N GLN A 94 -3.34 -7.73 -23.67
CA GLN A 94 -3.84 -6.77 -24.64
C GLN A 94 -2.79 -6.31 -25.66
N GLN A 95 -1.51 -6.30 -25.29
CA GLN A 95 -0.42 -5.76 -26.12
C GLN A 95 0.40 -6.85 -26.82
N THR A 96 -0.04 -8.11 -26.75
CA THR A 96 0.62 -9.22 -27.46
C THR A 96 -0.41 -10.05 -28.23
N ALA A 97 0.05 -10.77 -29.26
CA ALA A 97 -0.85 -11.50 -30.16
C ALA A 97 -1.46 -12.77 -29.54
N SER A 98 -0.79 -13.37 -28.54
CA SER A 98 -1.09 -14.76 -28.15
C SER A 98 -1.03 -15.04 -26.64
N LEU A 99 -0.74 -14.04 -25.79
CA LEU A 99 -0.74 -14.30 -24.35
C LEU A 99 -2.17 -14.40 -23.81
N PRO A 100 -2.49 -15.43 -23.01
CA PRO A 100 -3.82 -15.60 -22.45
C PRO A 100 -4.10 -14.55 -21.38
N GLU A 101 -5.38 -14.29 -21.12
CA GLU A 101 -5.78 -13.58 -19.91
C GLU A 101 -5.49 -14.48 -18.69
N LEU A 102 -4.86 -13.89 -17.66
CA LEU A 102 -4.42 -14.63 -16.49
C LEU A 102 -5.39 -14.44 -15.32
N ASP A 103 -5.90 -15.55 -14.80
CA ASP A 103 -6.66 -15.58 -13.56
C ASP A 103 -5.75 -15.96 -12.39
N PHE A 104 -5.36 -14.96 -11.60
CA PHE A 104 -4.46 -15.14 -10.46
C PHE A 104 -5.04 -16.01 -9.34
N SER A 105 -6.37 -16.22 -9.27
CA SER A 105 -6.98 -17.07 -8.23
C SER A 105 -6.56 -18.54 -8.33
N LYS A 106 -6.02 -18.94 -9.48
CA LYS A 106 -5.54 -20.31 -9.75
C LYS A 106 -4.09 -20.55 -9.31
N PHE A 107 -3.39 -19.51 -8.84
CA PHE A 107 -1.98 -19.59 -8.50
C PHE A 107 -1.74 -19.22 -7.05
N CYS A 108 -0.80 -19.91 -6.42
CA CYS A 108 -0.29 -19.59 -5.10
C CYS A 108 1.22 -19.41 -5.21
N LEU A 109 1.73 -18.25 -4.80
CA LEU A 109 3.15 -17.92 -4.93
C LEU A 109 4.07 -18.93 -4.22
N GLY A 110 3.62 -19.49 -3.09
CA GLY A 110 4.38 -20.49 -2.33
C GLY A 110 4.55 -21.84 -3.02
N THR A 111 3.72 -22.15 -4.03
CA THR A 111 3.75 -23.43 -4.76
C THR A 111 3.96 -23.26 -6.26
N LEU A 112 3.98 -22.03 -6.77
CA LEU A 112 4.15 -21.74 -8.19
C LEU A 112 5.62 -21.92 -8.60
N PRO A 113 5.92 -22.82 -9.56
CA PRO A 113 7.29 -22.99 -10.05
C PRO A 113 7.82 -21.69 -10.67
N ALA A 114 9.10 -21.38 -10.42
CA ALA A 114 9.76 -20.24 -11.05
C ALA A 114 10.01 -20.47 -12.57
N ILE A 115 10.12 -21.72 -13.01
CA ILE A 115 10.26 -22.09 -14.42
C ILE A 115 8.94 -22.72 -14.85
N GLY A 116 8.11 -21.95 -15.56
CA GLY A 116 6.85 -22.45 -16.12
C GLY A 116 7.08 -23.35 -17.33
N THR A 117 6.28 -24.40 -17.46
CA THR A 117 6.41 -25.41 -18.53
C THR A 117 5.42 -25.20 -19.68
N ASN A 118 4.51 -24.24 -19.52
CA ASN A 118 3.60 -23.76 -20.56
C ASN A 118 3.44 -22.24 -20.45
N THR A 119 2.81 -21.62 -21.45
CA THR A 119 2.65 -20.15 -21.53
C THR A 119 1.95 -19.56 -20.30
N THR A 120 0.93 -20.24 -19.77
CA THR A 120 0.17 -19.74 -18.61
C THR A 120 1.03 -19.77 -17.34
N GLU A 121 1.75 -20.86 -17.11
CA GLU A 121 2.70 -20.96 -15.98
C GLU A 121 3.87 -20.00 -16.13
N ALA A 122 4.42 -19.83 -17.33
CA ALA A 122 5.51 -18.91 -17.59
C ALA A 122 5.07 -17.46 -17.32
N LEU A 123 3.86 -17.09 -17.75
CA LEU A 123 3.25 -15.79 -17.49
C LEU A 123 2.99 -15.57 -16.00
N ALA A 124 2.36 -16.54 -15.32
CA ALA A 124 2.11 -16.48 -13.88
C ALA A 124 3.40 -16.37 -13.08
N SER A 125 4.42 -17.17 -13.43
CA SER A 125 5.73 -17.15 -12.79
C SER A 125 6.39 -15.79 -12.92
N GLY A 126 6.51 -15.27 -14.16
CA GLY A 126 7.15 -13.99 -14.42
C GLY A 126 6.47 -12.84 -13.68
N LEU A 127 5.14 -12.81 -13.68
CA LEU A 127 4.37 -11.78 -12.99
C LEU A 127 4.45 -11.91 -11.47
N LEU A 128 4.24 -13.10 -10.90
CA LEU A 128 4.19 -13.26 -9.44
C LEU A 128 5.58 -13.22 -8.79
N HIS A 129 6.54 -14.00 -9.29
CA HIS A 129 7.91 -13.98 -8.75
C HIS A 129 8.61 -12.66 -9.07
N GLY A 130 8.38 -12.10 -10.26
CA GLY A 130 8.95 -10.81 -10.66
C GLY A 130 8.42 -9.66 -9.79
N HIS A 131 7.10 -9.59 -9.58
CA HIS A 131 6.49 -8.55 -8.75
C HIS A 131 6.89 -8.66 -7.28
N ALA A 132 6.91 -9.89 -6.74
CA ALA A 132 7.44 -10.17 -5.41
C ALA A 132 8.91 -9.76 -5.28
N GLY A 133 9.73 -10.04 -6.31
CA GLY A 133 11.12 -9.61 -6.37
C GLY A 133 11.27 -8.09 -6.38
N ALA A 134 10.45 -7.39 -7.16
CA ALA A 134 10.43 -5.94 -7.22
C ALA A 134 10.08 -5.32 -5.85
N ILE A 135 9.05 -5.83 -5.17
CA ILE A 135 8.67 -5.36 -3.83
C ILE A 135 9.81 -5.62 -2.84
N ARG A 136 10.41 -6.82 -2.82
CA ARG A 136 11.55 -7.12 -1.93
C ARG A 136 12.73 -6.20 -2.18
N GLY A 137 13.05 -5.93 -3.45
CA GLY A 137 14.12 -5.01 -3.83
C GLY A 137 13.85 -3.58 -3.35
N LEU A 138 12.62 -3.09 -3.53
CA LEU A 138 12.21 -1.77 -3.04
C LEU A 138 12.29 -1.69 -1.50
N VAL A 139 11.76 -2.69 -0.80
CA VAL A 139 11.82 -2.77 0.67
C VAL A 139 13.27 -2.75 1.15
N GLN A 140 14.15 -3.54 0.52
CA GLN A 140 15.55 -3.60 0.89
C GLN A 140 16.25 -2.26 0.66
N THR A 141 16.07 -1.63 -0.51
CA THR A 141 16.67 -0.34 -0.83
C THR A 141 16.17 0.76 0.09
N MET A 142 14.85 0.87 0.30
CA MET A 142 14.27 1.89 1.17
C MET A 142 14.64 1.69 2.63
N THR A 143 14.77 0.43 3.09
CA THR A 143 15.25 0.14 4.44
C THR A 143 16.68 0.64 4.63
N ALA A 144 17.57 0.36 3.67
CA ALA A 144 18.95 0.85 3.72
C ALA A 144 19.03 2.39 3.68
N GLU A 145 18.16 3.04 2.90
CA GLU A 145 18.05 4.51 2.88
C GLU A 145 17.63 5.06 4.25
N LEU A 146 16.56 4.51 4.84
CA LEU A 146 16.07 4.90 6.17
C LEU A 146 17.11 4.69 7.29
N GLU A 147 17.96 3.67 7.17
CA GLU A 147 19.04 3.40 8.12
C GLU A 147 20.24 4.36 7.97
N ALA A 148 20.50 4.86 6.77
CA ALA A 148 21.66 5.70 6.47
C ALA A 148 21.49 7.17 6.93
N THR A 149 20.27 7.67 7.00
CA THR A 149 19.96 9.06 7.34
C THR A 149 19.76 9.22 8.84
N ALA A 150 20.64 9.95 9.54
CA ALA A 150 20.57 10.14 11.00
C ALA A 150 19.27 10.83 11.52
N ILE A 151 18.50 11.48 10.64
CA ILE A 151 17.18 12.08 10.94
C ILE A 151 16.06 11.01 10.87
N GLU A 152 16.30 9.90 10.20
CA GLU A 152 15.34 8.85 9.85
C GLU A 152 15.71 7.49 10.45
N ALA A 153 16.96 7.35 10.94
CA ALA A 153 17.48 6.17 11.59
C ALA A 153 16.55 5.76 12.74
N PRO A 154 16.19 4.47 12.84
CA PRO A 154 15.31 3.99 13.90
C PRO A 154 15.91 4.34 15.27
N GLN A 155 15.33 5.32 15.95
CA GLN A 155 15.72 5.64 17.33
C GLN A 155 15.46 4.44 18.25
N SER A 156 14.53 3.56 17.84
CA SER A 156 14.17 2.31 18.50
C SER A 156 15.16 1.16 18.27
N GLY A 157 16.05 1.24 17.26
CA GLY A 157 16.88 0.11 16.82
C GLY A 157 16.11 -1.02 16.15
N LEU A 158 14.82 -0.81 15.84
CA LEU A 158 13.96 -1.78 15.15
C LEU A 158 14.03 -1.59 13.64
N PRO A 159 13.91 -2.67 12.84
CA PRO A 159 13.70 -2.53 11.41
C PRO A 159 12.37 -1.80 11.12
N PRO A 160 12.21 -1.20 9.93
CA PRO A 160 10.95 -0.62 9.52
C PRO A 160 9.80 -1.62 9.65
N LEU A 161 8.67 -1.20 10.19
CA LEU A 161 7.44 -1.99 10.18
C LEU A 161 6.98 -2.14 8.73
N LEU A 162 6.86 -3.38 8.25
CA LEU A 162 6.24 -3.65 6.96
C LEU A 162 4.73 -3.79 7.12
N VAL A 163 3.97 -2.89 6.52
CA VAL A 163 2.51 -2.96 6.46
C VAL A 163 2.11 -3.44 5.07
N LEU A 164 1.27 -4.47 4.99
CA LEU A 164 0.79 -5.02 3.73
C LEU A 164 -0.73 -4.79 3.62
N THR A 165 -1.18 -4.27 2.49
CA THR A 165 -2.60 -4.01 2.19
C THR A 165 -2.89 -4.15 0.70
N GLY A 166 -4.14 -3.94 0.29
CA GLY A 166 -4.58 -4.04 -1.11
C GLY A 166 -5.11 -5.41 -1.51
N GLY A 167 -5.82 -5.45 -2.65
CA GLY A 167 -6.54 -6.65 -3.11
C GLY A 167 -5.63 -7.84 -3.44
N SER A 168 -4.39 -7.59 -3.86
CA SER A 168 -3.40 -8.63 -4.16
C SER A 168 -2.48 -8.95 -2.97
N ALA A 169 -2.69 -8.33 -1.81
CA ALA A 169 -1.86 -8.53 -0.61
C ALA A 169 -1.66 -9.99 -0.26
N ARG A 170 -2.76 -10.76 -0.16
CA ARG A 170 -2.73 -12.16 0.25
C ARG A 170 -1.95 -13.06 -0.71
N LEU A 171 -1.96 -12.72 -1.99
CA LEU A 171 -1.23 -13.46 -3.02
C LEU A 171 0.28 -13.23 -2.92
N LEU A 172 0.68 -12.01 -2.52
CA LEU A 172 2.08 -11.60 -2.39
C LEU A 172 2.66 -11.86 -0.99
N ALA A 173 1.81 -12.01 0.03
CA ALA A 173 2.17 -12.19 1.43
C ALA A 173 3.26 -13.26 1.66
N PRO A 174 3.25 -14.43 0.99
CA PRO A 174 4.30 -15.44 1.16
C PRO A 174 5.71 -14.97 0.79
N ALA A 175 5.85 -13.90 0.01
CA ALA A 175 7.14 -13.34 -0.40
C ALA A 175 7.62 -12.17 0.45
N ILE A 176 6.80 -11.67 1.37
CA ILE A 176 7.13 -10.55 2.25
C ILE A 176 7.49 -11.12 3.62
N PRO A 177 8.73 -10.92 4.12
CA PRO A 177 9.08 -11.34 5.47
C PRO A 177 8.40 -10.43 6.50
N GLU A 178 7.94 -10.99 7.61
CA GLU A 178 7.52 -10.26 8.83
C GLU A 178 6.71 -8.97 8.57
N TYR A 179 5.46 -9.16 8.14
CA TYR A 179 4.54 -8.07 7.81
C TYR A 179 3.33 -8.00 8.75
N LEU A 180 2.73 -6.83 8.85
CA LEU A 180 1.41 -6.60 9.42
C LEU A 180 0.39 -6.43 8.28
N LEU A 181 -0.52 -7.40 8.13
CA LEU A 181 -1.59 -7.35 7.11
C LEU A 181 -2.78 -6.53 7.62
N LEU A 182 -3.03 -5.39 7.00
CA LEU A 182 -4.15 -4.50 7.31
C LEU A 182 -5.00 -4.26 6.04
N PRO A 183 -6.00 -5.11 5.75
CA PRO A 183 -6.79 -4.99 4.52
C PRO A 183 -7.53 -3.65 4.37
N GLU A 184 -7.94 -3.06 5.50
CA GLU A 184 -8.72 -1.83 5.54
C GLU A 184 -7.88 -0.60 5.91
N LEU A 185 -6.56 -0.63 5.63
CA LEU A 185 -5.61 0.41 6.08
C LEU A 185 -6.03 1.82 5.68
N CYS A 186 -6.48 2.01 4.44
CA CYS A 186 -6.93 3.32 3.94
C CYS A 186 -8.17 3.82 4.71
N LEU A 187 -9.13 2.94 5.00
CA LEU A 187 -10.33 3.26 5.78
C LEU A 187 -10.00 3.56 7.25
N GLN A 188 -9.04 2.83 7.83
CA GLN A 188 -8.52 3.11 9.17
C GLN A 188 -7.87 4.50 9.22
N GLY A 189 -7.05 4.83 8.20
CA GLY A 189 -6.44 6.15 8.06
C GLY A 189 -7.48 7.26 7.96
N LEU A 190 -8.54 7.03 7.19
CA LEU A 190 -9.66 7.96 7.06
C LEU A 190 -10.38 8.18 8.40
N ALA A 191 -10.67 7.10 9.12
CA ALA A 191 -11.33 7.18 10.43
C ALA A 191 -10.47 7.94 11.45
N ILE A 192 -9.15 7.68 11.47
CA ILE A 192 -8.19 8.39 12.33
C ILE A 192 -8.13 9.87 11.99
N ALA A 193 -8.00 10.22 10.70
CA ALA A 193 -7.96 11.60 10.26
C ALA A 193 -9.25 12.35 10.63
N ALA A 194 -10.41 11.74 10.37
CA ALA A 194 -11.71 12.32 10.70
C ALA A 194 -11.88 12.55 12.21
N ALA A 195 -11.44 11.62 13.06
CA ALA A 195 -11.53 11.73 14.51
C ALA A 195 -10.64 12.83 15.12
N LEU A 196 -9.62 13.28 14.38
CA LEU A 196 -8.68 14.32 14.81
C LEU A 196 -9.02 15.70 14.22
N LEU A 197 -10.00 15.79 13.33
CA LEU A 197 -10.50 17.07 12.89
C LEU A 197 -11.23 17.78 14.03
N PRO A 198 -11.03 19.10 14.20
CA PRO A 198 -11.86 19.87 15.11
C PRO A 198 -13.31 19.77 14.66
N GLU A 199 -14.24 19.64 15.61
CA GLU A 199 -15.66 19.82 15.34
C GLU A 199 -15.84 21.20 14.70
N THR A 200 -16.41 21.23 13.51
CA THR A 200 -16.87 22.48 12.92
C THR A 200 -18.16 22.85 13.62
N ASP A 201 -18.21 24.01 14.28
CA ASP A 201 -19.45 24.59 14.79
C ASP A 201 -20.48 24.59 13.64
N CYS A 202 -21.52 23.76 13.77
CA CYS A 202 -22.69 23.78 12.91
C CYS A 202 -23.67 24.87 13.36
#